data_AF-A0A7C4L9Q8-F1
#
_entry.id   AF-A0A7C4L9Q8-F1
#
_cell.length_a   1.000
_cell.length_b   1.000
_cell.length_c   1.000
_cell.angle_alpha   90.00
_cell.angle_beta   90.00
_cell.angle_gamma   90.00
#
_symmetry.space_group_name_H-M   'P 1'
#
loop_
_entity.id
_entity.type
_entity.pdbx_description
1 polymer ?
#
loop_
_entity_poly.entity_id
_entity_poly.type
_entity_poly.pdbx_seq_one_letter_code
_entity_poly.pdbx_strand_id
1 'polypeptide(L)'
;MLKIKPFRQKIGLCGPATLKMVLAYYGIHKTEEELVHLTKCDPALGIEAEHLAQTARNLGLEAYVHDNSTLEDIENLVINQETPVIVDWFSQDDGHYSVVVDIDSENIYLQDPEIGHLRA
;
A
#
# COMPACT_ATOMS: atom_id res chain seq x y z
N MET A 1 -10.89 9.67 -6.55
CA MET A 1 -10.56 8.25 -6.28
C MET A 1 -9.79 7.59 -7.41
N LEU A 2 -8.59 7.10 -7.11
CA LEU A 2 -7.77 6.27 -7.98
C LEU A 2 -8.44 4.91 -8.24
N LYS A 3 -8.39 4.44 -9.50
CA LYS A 3 -9.05 3.19 -9.93
C LYS A 3 -8.19 1.97 -9.62
N ILE A 4 -7.97 1.70 -8.33
CA ILE A 4 -7.23 0.53 -7.85
C ILE A 4 -8.20 -0.61 -7.54
N LYS A 5 -7.92 -1.81 -8.07
CA LYS A 5 -8.72 -3.00 -7.79
C LYS A 5 -8.39 -3.51 -6.38
N PRO A 6 -9.39 -3.78 -5.52
CA PRO A 6 -9.16 -4.36 -4.21
C PRO A 6 -8.55 -5.75 -4.31
N PHE A 7 -7.76 -6.10 -3.30
CA PHE A 7 -7.20 -7.44 -3.14
C PHE A 7 -7.17 -7.80 -1.65
N ARG A 8 -7.66 -9.00 -1.31
CA ARG A 8 -7.62 -9.51 0.06
C ARG A 8 -6.32 -10.29 0.29
N GLN A 9 -5.59 -9.94 1.35
CA GLN A 9 -4.35 -10.60 1.71
C GLN A 9 -4.57 -12.02 2.26
N LYS A 10 -3.50 -12.81 2.26
CA LYS A 10 -3.32 -13.87 3.27
C LYS A 10 -2.79 -13.29 4.58
N ILE A 11 -2.98 -14.02 5.67
CA ILE A 11 -2.56 -13.63 7.03
C ILE A 11 -1.08 -13.25 7.04
N GLY A 12 -0.74 -12.10 7.63
CA GLY A 12 0.63 -11.60 7.76
C GLY A 12 1.21 -10.90 6.53
N LEU A 13 0.46 -10.82 5.43
CA LEU A 13 0.95 -10.30 4.14
C LEU A 13 0.38 -8.94 3.71
N CYS A 14 0.08 -8.03 4.65
CA CYS A 14 -0.54 -6.74 4.32
C CYS A 14 0.38 -5.91 3.40
N GLY A 15 1.69 -5.88 3.66
CA GLY A 15 2.67 -5.19 2.82
C GLY A 15 2.76 -5.73 1.38
N PRO A 16 2.99 -7.04 1.15
CA PRO A 16 2.93 -7.61 -0.20
C PRO A 16 1.59 -7.40 -0.90
N ALA A 17 0.47 -7.47 -0.17
CA ALA A 17 -0.86 -7.25 -0.72
C ALA A 17 -1.10 -5.79 -1.16
N THR A 18 -0.66 -4.80 -0.38
CA THR A 18 -0.74 -3.39 -0.80
C THR A 18 0.17 -3.08 -1.99
N LEU A 19 1.41 -3.60 -1.97
CA LEU A 19 2.33 -3.46 -3.09
C LEU A 19 1.75 -4.10 -4.36
N LYS A 20 1.07 -5.25 -4.26
CA LYS A 20 0.36 -5.87 -5.38
C LYS A 20 -0.67 -4.93 -6.01
N MET A 21 -1.48 -4.28 -5.18
CA MET A 21 -2.52 -3.34 -5.64
C MET A 21 -1.91 -2.13 -6.35
N VAL A 22 -0.85 -1.55 -5.77
CA VAL A 22 -0.12 -0.40 -6.34
C VAL A 22 0.58 -0.78 -7.66
N LEU A 23 1.28 -1.91 -7.72
CA LEU A 23 1.92 -2.37 -8.95
C LEU A 23 0.90 -2.58 -10.07
N ALA A 24 -0.24 -3.19 -9.74
CA ALA A 24 -1.30 -3.42 -10.73
C ALA A 24 -1.90 -2.12 -11.27
N TYR A 25 -1.95 -1.04 -10.48
CA TYR A 25 -2.35 0.29 -10.94
C TYR A 25 -1.41 0.82 -12.04
N TYR A 26 -0.10 0.56 -11.92
CA TYR A 26 0.90 0.90 -12.94
C TYR A 26 1.07 -0.16 -14.04
N GLY A 27 0.17 -1.16 -14.13
CA GLY A 27 0.22 -2.21 -15.15
C GLY A 27 1.27 -3.30 -14.91
N ILE A 28 1.90 -3.33 -13.73
CA ILE A 28 2.84 -4.36 -13.32
C ILE A 28 2.08 -5.44 -12.55
N HIS A 29 1.91 -6.60 -13.16
CA HIS A 29 1.13 -7.69 -12.57
C HIS A 29 2.03 -8.70 -11.85
N LYS A 30 1.82 -8.84 -10.54
CA LYS A 30 2.47 -9.85 -9.69
C LYS A 30 1.45 -10.60 -8.82
N THR A 31 1.75 -11.84 -8.53
CA THR A 31 1.05 -12.62 -7.50
C THR A 31 1.51 -12.18 -6.12
N GLU A 32 0.68 -12.43 -5.09
CA GLU A 32 1.07 -12.14 -3.70
C GLU A 32 2.29 -12.98 -3.30
N GLU A 33 2.36 -14.24 -3.75
CA GLU A 33 3.48 -15.15 -3.49
C GLU A 33 4.80 -14.68 -4.12
N GLU A 34 4.77 -14.21 -5.38
CA GLU A 34 5.95 -13.56 -5.98
C GLU A 34 6.42 -12.37 -5.14
N LEU A 35 5.48 -11.56 -4.63
CA LEU A 35 5.82 -10.38 -3.85
C LEU A 35 6.36 -10.73 -2.47
N VAL A 36 5.87 -11.79 -1.81
CA VAL A 36 6.48 -12.31 -0.57
C VAL A 36 7.97 -12.61 -0.78
N HIS A 37 8.31 -13.28 -1.89
CA HIS A 37 9.70 -13.61 -2.19
C HIS A 37 10.53 -12.37 -2.54
N LEU A 38 9.99 -11.44 -3.32
CA LEU A 38 10.70 -10.23 -3.75
C LEU A 38 10.95 -9.28 -2.58
N THR A 39 9.95 -9.10 -1.72
CA THR A 39 10.02 -8.18 -0.58
C THR A 39 10.67 -8.82 0.65
N LYS A 40 10.82 -10.16 0.66
CA LYS A 40 11.31 -10.96 1.80
C LYS A 40 10.42 -10.81 3.04
N CYS A 41 9.12 -10.66 2.83
CA CYS A 41 8.15 -10.60 3.91
C CYS A 41 8.11 -11.93 4.67
N ASP A 42 8.16 -11.86 6.00
CA ASP A 42 7.92 -13.00 6.87
C ASP A 42 6.46 -12.92 7.35
N PRO A 43 5.58 -13.90 7.09
CA PRO A 43 4.19 -13.84 7.52
C PRO A 43 3.99 -13.72 9.04
N ALA A 44 4.96 -14.10 9.86
CA ALA A 44 4.89 -13.98 11.32
C ALA A 44 5.39 -12.62 11.84
N LEU A 45 6.27 -11.95 11.10
CA LEU A 45 6.89 -10.68 11.53
C LEU A 45 6.42 -9.46 10.70
N GLY A 46 5.82 -9.71 9.53
CA GLY A 46 5.47 -8.69 8.56
C GLY A 46 6.67 -8.25 7.72
N ILE A 47 6.70 -6.95 7.41
CA ILE A 47 7.73 -6.35 6.56
C ILE A 47 7.87 -4.85 6.81
N GLU A 48 9.10 -4.35 6.72
CA GLU A 48 9.42 -2.93 6.80
C GLU A 48 9.14 -2.19 5.48
N ALA A 49 8.72 -0.93 5.58
CA ALA A 49 8.35 -0.09 4.43
C ALA A 49 9.47 0.04 3.39
N GLU A 50 10.74 0.08 3.83
CA GLU A 50 11.88 0.21 2.91
C GLU A 50 12.02 -0.99 1.98
N HIS A 51 11.69 -2.20 2.43
CA HIS A 51 11.70 -3.37 1.54
C HIS A 51 10.59 -3.30 0.49
N LEU A 52 9.44 -2.68 0.80
CA LEU A 52 8.38 -2.42 -0.19
C LEU A 52 8.85 -1.40 -1.22
N ALA A 53 9.39 -0.26 -0.76
CA ALA A 53 9.92 0.79 -1.63
C ALA A 53 11.05 0.29 -2.52
N GLN A 54 12.01 -0.46 -1.96
CA GLN A 54 13.11 -1.07 -2.72
C GLN A 54 12.59 -2.07 -3.76
N THR A 55 11.56 -2.85 -3.43
CA THR A 55 10.94 -3.78 -4.40
C THR A 55 10.26 -3.04 -5.54
N ALA A 56 9.51 -1.98 -5.25
CA ALA A 56 8.91 -1.13 -6.28
C ALA A 56 9.98 -0.51 -7.20
N ARG A 57 11.09 0.00 -6.62
CA ARG A 57 12.25 0.49 -7.37
C ARG A 57 12.88 -0.57 -8.27
N ASN A 58 13.07 -1.79 -7.76
CA ASN A 58 13.59 -2.91 -8.54
C ASN A 58 12.66 -3.32 -9.69
N LEU A 59 11.36 -3.02 -9.59
CA LEU A 59 10.36 -3.27 -10.62
C LEU A 59 10.15 -2.07 -11.57
N GLY A 60 10.98 -1.02 -11.45
CA GLY A 60 11.02 0.10 -12.40
C GLY A 60 10.13 1.28 -12.03
N LEU A 61 9.61 1.35 -10.80
CA LEU A 61 8.89 2.52 -10.30
C LEU A 61 9.82 3.45 -9.50
N GLU A 62 9.42 4.72 -9.39
CA GLU A 62 9.98 5.61 -8.37
C GLU A 62 9.19 5.41 -7.08
N ALA A 63 9.88 5.12 -5.98
CA ALA A 63 9.27 4.90 -4.66
C ALA A 63 10.24 5.29 -3.55
N TYR A 64 9.70 5.84 -2.47
CA TYR A 64 10.43 6.26 -1.28
C TYR A 64 9.58 6.07 -0.03
N VAL A 65 10.23 5.98 1.13
CA VAL A 65 9.58 6.03 2.45
C VAL A 65 9.63 7.46 2.95
N HIS A 66 8.52 7.93 3.54
CA HIS A 66 8.44 9.25 4.14
C HIS A 66 7.73 9.18 5.50
N ASP A 67 8.52 9.32 6.57
CA ASP A 67 8.03 9.28 7.94
C ASP A 67 7.32 10.60 8.32
N ASN A 68 6.33 10.51 9.21
CA ASN A 68 5.57 11.66 9.72
C ASN A 68 4.87 12.48 8.62
N SER A 69 4.38 11.79 7.57
CA SER A 69 3.61 12.42 6.49
C SER A 69 2.35 13.09 7.04
N THR A 70 2.06 14.29 6.53
CA THR A 70 0.84 15.03 6.83
C THR A 70 -0.31 14.62 5.90
N LEU A 71 -1.54 15.02 6.24
CA LEU A 71 -2.68 14.82 5.34
C LEU A 71 -2.52 15.59 4.02
N GLU A 72 -1.87 16.75 4.05
CA GLU A 72 -1.56 17.55 2.86
C GLU A 72 -0.58 16.82 1.93
N ASP A 73 0.41 16.12 2.48
CA ASP A 73 1.33 15.29 1.69
C ASP A 73 0.58 14.18 0.96
N ILE A 74 -0.34 13.50 1.65
CA ILE A 74 -1.18 12.44 1.09
C ILE A 74 -2.12 13.01 0.02
N GLU A 75 -2.81 14.10 0.31
CA GLU A 75 -3.71 14.77 -0.65
C GLU A 75 -2.96 15.18 -1.91
N ASN A 76 -1.79 15.79 -1.77
CA ASN A 76 -0.99 16.20 -2.92
C ASN A 76 -0.55 15.02 -3.79
N LEU A 77 -0.16 13.89 -3.19
CA LEU A 77 0.21 12.70 -3.96
C LEU A 77 -1.01 12.03 -4.62
N VAL A 78 -2.08 11.81 -3.86
CA VAL A 78 -3.23 11.02 -4.30
C VAL A 78 -4.14 11.80 -5.25
N ILE A 79 -4.41 13.08 -4.96
CA ILE A 79 -5.35 13.92 -5.70
C ILE A 79 -4.66 14.67 -6.84
N ASN A 80 -3.54 15.34 -6.56
CA ASN A 80 -2.91 16.21 -7.57
C ASN A 80 -1.99 15.43 -8.52
N GLN A 81 -1.31 14.39 -8.02
CA GLN A 81 -0.33 13.62 -8.79
C GLN A 81 -0.83 12.23 -9.20
N GLU A 82 -2.05 11.87 -8.84
CA GLU A 82 -2.67 10.56 -9.11
C GLU A 82 -1.77 9.36 -8.71
N THR A 83 -0.98 9.54 -7.63
CA THR A 83 -0.01 8.58 -7.14
C THR A 83 -0.55 7.91 -5.87
N PRO A 84 -0.80 6.59 -5.89
CA PRO A 84 -1.30 5.88 -4.72
C PRO A 84 -0.24 5.79 -3.63
N VAL A 85 -0.68 5.99 -2.38
CA VAL A 85 0.19 5.96 -1.20
C VAL A 85 -0.08 4.69 -0.42
N ILE A 86 0.97 3.93 -0.10
CA ILE A 86 0.90 2.87 0.92
C ILE A 86 1.14 3.54 2.27
N VAL A 87 0.12 3.53 3.13
CA VAL A 87 0.23 4.05 4.49
C VAL A 87 0.51 2.91 5.47
N ASP A 88 1.37 3.18 6.46
CA ASP A 88 1.56 2.35 7.66
C ASP A 88 0.84 3.03 8.83
N TRP A 89 -0.12 2.34 9.44
CA TRP A 89 -0.98 2.90 10.48
C TRP A 89 -1.49 1.81 11.42
N PHE A 90 -2.02 2.21 12.57
CA PHE A 90 -2.59 1.27 13.53
C PHE A 90 -4.02 0.88 13.14
N SER A 91 -4.20 -0.37 12.71
CA SER A 91 -5.51 -0.99 12.55
C SER A 91 -5.87 -1.68 13.87
N GLN A 92 -6.73 -1.03 14.67
CA GLN A 92 -6.96 -1.42 16.07
C GLN A 92 -5.65 -1.33 16.87
N ASP A 93 -5.06 -2.46 17.27
CA ASP A 93 -3.88 -2.52 18.14
C ASP A 93 -2.59 -2.93 17.39
N ASP A 94 -2.67 -3.22 16.08
CA ASP A 94 -1.55 -3.71 15.27
C ASP A 94 -1.18 -2.73 14.14
N GLY A 95 0.13 -2.65 13.84
CA GLY A 95 0.64 -1.94 12.67
C GLY A 95 0.19 -2.62 11.37
N HIS A 96 -0.30 -1.83 10.42
CA HIS A 96 -0.98 -2.34 9.23
C HIS A 96 -0.75 -1.45 8.01
N TYR A 97 -0.58 -2.10 6.86
CA TYR A 97 -0.49 -1.40 5.58
C TYR A 97 -1.85 -1.34 4.87
N SER A 98 -2.18 -0.17 4.34
CA SER A 98 -3.32 0.02 3.43
C SER A 98 -2.95 0.96 2.28
N VAL A 99 -3.72 0.96 1.19
CA VAL A 99 -3.47 1.87 0.05
C VAL A 99 -4.49 3.00 0.07
N VAL A 100 -4.02 4.24 0.20
CA VAL A 100 -4.87 5.43 0.03
C VAL A 100 -5.20 5.59 -1.45
N VAL A 101 -6.50 5.68 -1.75
CA VAL A 101 -7.02 5.87 -3.10
C VAL A 101 -7.83 7.15 -3.26
N ASP A 102 -8.20 7.81 -2.16
CA ASP A 102 -8.83 9.12 -2.14
C ASP A 102 -8.70 9.73 -0.74
N ILE A 103 -8.89 11.04 -0.64
CA ILE A 103 -8.96 11.75 0.64
C ILE A 103 -9.87 12.98 0.45
N ASP A 104 -10.66 13.31 1.47
CA ASP A 104 -11.43 14.54 1.53
C ASP A 104 -11.32 15.19 2.92
N SER A 105 -12.14 16.21 3.19
CA SER A 105 -12.12 16.96 4.45
C SER A 105 -12.51 16.14 5.69
N GLU A 106 -13.13 14.99 5.51
CA GLU A 106 -13.66 14.14 6.58
C GLU A 106 -12.98 12.77 6.65
N ASN A 107 -12.57 12.20 5.51
CA ASN A 107 -12.18 10.79 5.40
C ASN A 107 -10.90 10.56 4.57
N ILE A 108 -10.20 9.48 4.90
CA ILE A 108 -9.16 8.88 4.05
C ILE A 108 -9.69 7.56 3.52
N TYR A 109 -9.76 7.40 2.21
CA TYR A 109 -10.32 6.22 1.58
C TYR A 109 -9.23 5.19 1.28
N LEU A 110 -9.31 4.03 1.92
CA LEU A 110 -8.29 2.99 1.93
C LEU A 110 -8.77 1.74 1.21
N GLN A 111 -8.03 1.28 0.20
CA GLN A 111 -8.09 -0.12 -0.22
C GLN A 111 -7.34 -0.95 0.81
N ASP A 112 -8.09 -1.59 1.69
CA ASP A 112 -7.56 -2.32 2.82
C ASP A 112 -7.43 -3.81 2.49
N PRO A 113 -6.19 -4.37 2.53
CA PRO A 113 -5.97 -5.76 2.23
C PRO A 113 -6.59 -6.73 3.24
N GLU A 114 -6.82 -6.32 4.50
CA GLU A 114 -7.37 -7.20 5.55
C GLU A 114 -8.81 -7.65 5.20
N ILE A 115 -9.63 -6.69 4.81
CA ILE A 115 -11.03 -6.92 4.41
C ILE A 115 -11.19 -7.17 2.91
N GLY A 116 -10.22 -6.78 2.09
CA GLY A 116 -10.28 -6.90 0.63
C GLY A 116 -11.30 -5.97 -0.02
N HIS A 117 -11.58 -4.82 0.61
CA HIS A 117 -12.57 -3.83 0.22
C HIS A 117 -12.11 -2.42 0.63
N LEU A 118 -12.85 -1.41 0.16
CA LEU A 118 -12.66 -0.04 0.56
C LEU A 118 -13.12 0.18 2.01
N ARG A 119 -12.34 0.89 2.83
CA ARG A 119 -12.77 1.46 4.12
C ARG A 119 -12.39 2.94 4.21
N ALA A 120 -13.10 3.69 5.04
CA ALA A 120 -12.90 5.11 5.31
C ALA A 120 -12.85 5.32 6.83
#